data_AF-A0A2H6F3Z7-F1
#
_entry.id   AF-A0A2H6F3Z7-F1
#
_cell.length_a   1.000
_cell.length_b   1.000
_cell.length_c   1.000
_cell.angle_alpha   90.00
_cell.angle_beta   90.00
_cell.angle_gamma   90.00
#
_symmetry.space_group_name_H-M   'P 1'
#
loop_
_entity.id
_entity.type
_entity.pdbx_description
1 polymer ?
#
loop_
_entity_poly.entity_id
_entity_poly.type
_entity_poly.pdbx_seq_one_letter_code
_entity_poly.pdbx_strand_id
1 'polypeptide(L)' 'MRTTIDINEDLINQVMKKAGVKTKKEAIVTAMKDYLRFKKIEELKELVGNYDAFNLTLSDLKKMRDER' A
#
# COMPACT_ATOMS: atom_id res chain seq x y z
N MET A 1 11.74 14.89 12.11
CA MET A 1 11.60 16.29 11.64
C MET A 1 10.42 16.94 12.36
N ARG A 2 10.54 18.20 12.79
CA ARG A 2 9.42 18.99 13.32
C ARG A 2 8.94 19.93 12.21
N THR A 3 7.65 19.93 11.95
CA THR A 3 7.03 20.68 10.84
C THR A 3 5.73 21.29 11.34
N THR A 4 5.43 22.50 10.89
CA THR A 4 4.13 23.16 11.13
C THR A 4 3.28 22.95 9.89
N ILE A 5 2.08 22.42 10.07
CA ILE A 5 1.15 22.09 8.98
C ILE A 5 -0.21 22.64 9.39
N ASP A 6 -0.88 23.33 8.47
CA ASP A 6 -2.27 23.74 8.66
C ASP A 6 -3.21 22.60 8.24
N ILE A 7 -4.07 22.17 9.17
CA ILE A 7 -4.96 21.02 9.00
C ILE A 7 -6.27 21.34 9.73
N ASN A 8 -7.39 20.99 9.08
CA ASN A 8 -8.72 21.10 9.68
C ASN A 8 -8.80 20.32 11.02
N GLU A 9 -9.27 20.99 12.06
CA GLU A 9 -9.28 20.43 13.42
C GLU A 9 -10.30 19.29 13.59
N ASP A 10 -11.45 19.38 12.93
CA ASP A 10 -12.45 18.32 12.97
C ASP A 10 -11.91 17.04 12.32
N LEU A 11 -11.22 17.17 11.18
CA LEU A 11 -10.61 16.05 10.48
C LEU A 11 -9.60 15.30 11.37
N ILE A 12 -8.67 16.02 12.01
CA ILE A 12 -7.67 15.36 12.86
C ILE A 12 -8.32 14.71 14.09
N ASN A 13 -9.36 15.32 14.66
CA ASN A 13 -10.10 14.74 15.78
C ASN A 13 -10.83 13.46 15.37
N GLN A 14 -11.43 13.42 14.18
CA GLN A 14 -12.03 12.20 13.64
C GLN A 14 -11.00 11.09 13.42
N VAL A 15 -9.83 11.42 12.87
CA VAL A 15 -8.73 10.46 12.70
C VAL A 15 -8.24 9.95 14.05
N MET A 16 -8.05 10.85 15.03
CA MET A 16 -7.64 10.46 16.39
C MET A 16 -8.65 9.50 17.03
N LYS A 17 -9.95 9.77 16.90
CA LYS A 17 -11.02 8.93 17.43
C LYS A 17 -11.06 7.56 16.75
N LYS A 18 -10.93 7.51 15.41
CA LYS A 18 -10.92 6.25 14.64
C LYS A 18 -9.66 5.43 14.89
N ALA A 19 -8.51 6.09 15.03
CA ALA A 19 -7.23 5.44 15.29
C ALA A 19 -7.02 5.09 16.78
N GLY A 20 -7.84 5.61 17.69
CA GLY A 20 -7.73 5.36 19.13
C GLY A 20 -6.49 6.01 19.77
N VAL A 21 -5.98 7.08 19.19
CA VAL A 21 -4.72 7.73 19.64
C VAL A 21 -4.98 9.02 20.40
N LYS A 22 -4.06 9.38 21.30
CA LYS A 22 -4.21 10.53 22.19
C LYS A 22 -3.58 11.81 21.64
N THR A 23 -2.72 11.71 20.62
CA THR A 23 -1.98 12.87 20.09
C THR A 23 -2.24 13.09 18.59
N LYS A 24 -2.29 14.36 18.18
CA LYS A 24 -2.39 14.76 16.76
C LYS A 24 -1.22 14.20 15.94
N LYS A 25 -0.02 14.12 16.54
CA LYS A 25 1.17 13.56 15.90
C LYS A 25 1.00 12.07 15.57
N GLU A 26 0.54 11.26 16.52
CA GLU A 26 0.31 9.84 16.28
C GLU A 26 -0.78 9.61 15.24
N ALA A 27 -1.85 10.40 15.26
CA ALA A 27 -2.90 10.31 14.25
C ALA A 27 -2.38 10.54 12.84
N ILE A 28 -1.54 11.57 12.64
CA ILE A 28 -0.92 11.85 11.34
C ILE A 28 0.00 10.69 10.90
N VAL A 29 0.84 10.20 11.81
CA VAL A 29 1.76 9.09 11.50
C VAL A 29 1.01 7.82 11.12
N THR A 30 -0.05 7.47 11.85
CA THR A 30 -0.89 6.31 11.55
C THR A 30 -1.59 6.48 10.21
N ALA A 31 -2.22 7.63 9.97
CA ALA A 31 -2.88 7.90 8.70
C ALA A 31 -1.92 7.82 7.50
N MET A 32 -0.70 8.32 7.62
CA MET A 32 0.32 8.22 6.57
C MET A 32 0.75 6.77 6.32
N LYS A 33 0.93 5.95 7.37
CA LYS A 33 1.26 4.53 7.22
C LYS A 33 0.14 3.77 6.53
N ASP A 34 -1.11 4.03 6.91
CA ASP A 34 -2.26 3.38 6.30
C ASP A 34 -2.44 3.80 4.85
N TYR A 35 -2.23 5.08 4.53
CA TYR A 35 -2.24 5.58 3.16
C TYR A 35 -1.23 4.85 2.26
N LEU A 36 0.02 4.72 2.71
CA LEU A 36 1.06 3.99 1.98
C LEU A 36 0.70 2.51 1.81
N ARG A 37 0.11 1.89 2.85
CA ARG A 37 -0.36 0.52 2.78
C ARG A 37 -1.46 0.36 1.72
N PHE A 38 -2.43 1.28 1.67
CA PHE A 38 -3.48 1.25 0.65
C PHE A 38 -2.91 1.42 -0.76
N LYS A 39 -1.98 2.37 -0.96
CA LYS A 39 -1.31 2.57 -2.26
C LYS A 39 -0.57 1.33 -2.72
N LYS A 40 0.15 0.64 -1.82
CA LYS A 40 0.82 -0.62 -2.15
C LYS A 40 -0.16 -1.73 -2.54
N ILE A 41 -1.33 -1.78 -1.92
CA ILE A 41 -2.39 -2.73 -2.29
C ILE A 41 -2.97 -2.38 -3.68
N GLU A 42 -3.14 -1.10 -4.00
CA GLU A 42 -3.56 -0.65 -5.33
C GLU A 42 -2.55 -1.04 -6.41
N GLU A 43 -1.26 -0.74 -6.19
CA GLU A 43 -0.17 -1.14 -7.10
C GLU A 43 -0.16 -2.66 -7.32
N LEU A 44 -0.29 -3.45 -6.26
CA LEU A 44 -0.35 -4.91 -6.38
C LEU A 44 -1.58 -5.37 -7.18
N LYS A 45 -2.73 -4.72 -7.02
CA LYS A 45 -3.93 -5.04 -7.80
C LYS A 45 -3.76 -4.70 -9.28
N GLU A 46 -3.06 -3.61 -9.61
CA GLU A 46 -2.75 -3.24 -11.00
C GLU A 46 -1.81 -4.24 -11.68
N LEU A 47 -0.94 -4.91 -10.90
CA LEU A 47 -0.08 -5.98 -11.39
C LEU A 47 -0.85 -7.30 -11.61
N VAL A 48 -2.00 -7.50 -10.97
CA VAL A 48 -2.85 -8.68 -11.16
C VAL A 48 -3.59 -8.55 -12.49
N GLY A 49 -3.24 -9.41 -13.46
CA GLY A 49 -3.84 -9.45 -14.80
C GLY A 49 -2.91 -9.00 -15.92
N ASN A 50 -1.84 -8.25 -15.61
CA ASN A 50 -0.76 -7.94 -16.55
C ASN A 50 0.28 -9.08 -16.58
N TYR A 51 -0.18 -10.28 -16.93
CA TYR A 51 0.64 -11.47 -17.06
C TYR A 51 1.22 -11.65 -18.47
N ASP A 52 1.51 -10.57 -19.19
CA ASP A 52 2.18 -10.67 -20.50
C ASP A 52 3.51 -11.44 -20.41
N ALA A 53 4.21 -11.32 -19.28
CA ALA A 53 5.44 -12.05 -18.98
C ALA A 53 5.24 -13.55 -18.66
N PHE A 54 4.00 -13.99 -18.42
CA PHE A 54 3.62 -15.37 -18.11
C PHE A 54 2.83 -16.03 -19.25
N ASN A 55 2.93 -15.51 -20.48
CA ASN A 55 2.43 -16.18 -21.68
C ASN A 55 3.32 -17.38 -22.07
N LEU A 56 3.52 -18.28 -21.12
CA LEU A 56 4.34 -19.48 -21.27
C LEU A 56 3.55 -20.52 -22.03
N THR A 57 4.14 -21.04 -23.10
CA THR A 57 3.58 -22.18 -23.83
C THR A 57 3.97 -23.49 -23.16
N LEU A 58 3.28 -24.58 -23.49
CA LEU A 58 3.64 -25.94 -23.05
C LEU A 58 5.09 -26.30 -23.37
N SER A 59 5.64 -25.72 -24.44
CA SER A 59 7.03 -25.90 -24.87
C SER A 59 8.00 -25.25 -23.90
N ASP A 60 7.69 -24.04 -23.42
CA ASP A 60 8.54 -23.28 -22.50
C ASP A 60 8.57 -23.96 -21.13
N LEU A 61 7.43 -24.47 -20.67
CA LEU A 61 7.32 -25.22 -19.42
C LEU A 61 8.12 -26.54 -19.43
N LYS A 62 8.20 -27.21 -20.60
CA LYS A 62 9.00 -28.44 -20.75
C LYS A 62 10.50 -28.14 -20.64
N LYS A 63 10.99 -27.09 -21.30
CA LYS A 63 12.42 -26.69 -21.22
C LYS A 63 12.85 -26.41 -19.79
N MET A 64 12.04 -25.68 -19.03
CA MET A 64 12.34 -25.37 -17.62
C MET A 64 12.36 -26.61 -16.71
N ARG A 65 11.66 -27.69 -17.10
CA ARG A 65 11.62 -28.95 -16.35
C ARG A 65 12.81 -29.85 -16.68
N ASP A 66 13.29 -29.79 -17.93
CA ASP A 66 14.39 -30.63 -18.42
C ASP A 66 15.78 -30.03 -18.13
N GLU A 67 15.86 -28.73 -17.76
CA GLU A 67 17.10 -28.06 -17.28
C GLU A 67 17.42 -28.31 -15.79
N ARG A 68 16.76 -29.27 -15.14
CA ARG A 68 16.93 -29.61 -13.72
C ARG A 68 17.53 -31.00 -13.53
#